data_AF-A0A947ESR9-F1
#
_entry.id   AF-A0A947ESR9-F1
#
_cell.length_a   1.000
_cell.length_b   1.000
_cell.length_c   1.000
_cell.angle_alpha   90.00
_cell.angle_beta   90.00
_cell.angle_gamma   90.00
#
_symmetry.space_group_name_H-M   'P 1'
#
loop_
_entity.id
_entity.type
_entity.pdbx_description
1 polymer ?
#
loop_
_entity_poly.entity_id
_entity_poly.type
_entity_poly.pdbx_seq_one_letter_code
_entity_poly.pdbx_strand_id
1 'polypeptide(L)'
;MTPAFVFNRVTRLMLCITVFFTSVASAQEKTGGLALYTVREDMRKNPVETLEKVAQTGYSYIEAAGYQKGKFYGMAPSAFNSELEKLGLQPISTHQGSVTLENADSMIADVKAAGFKYFVVPVPPMGMFKYNRETNKMGMEGTVGDLADILETLGKKCHEAGLELLYHNHDFEFMPDEDGVVPIDYLLENLDPEYVNFQMDLFWVTKAGADPLAY
;
A
#
# COMPACT_ATOMS: atom_id res chain seq x y z
N MET A 1 73.87 32.82 57.29
CA MET A 1 73.94 32.02 56.04
C MET A 1 72.52 31.62 55.67
N THR A 2 72.01 32.11 54.52
CA THR A 2 71.02 31.49 53.57
C THR A 2 69.58 31.12 54.06
N PRO A 3 68.52 31.06 53.19
CA PRO A 3 67.63 32.20 52.88
C PRO A 3 66.09 31.84 52.77
N ALA A 4 65.30 32.81 52.27
CA ALA A 4 64.10 32.70 51.39
C ALA A 4 62.76 32.16 51.96
N PHE A 5 61.65 32.94 51.91
CA PHE A 5 60.59 32.97 50.86
C PHE A 5 59.92 31.59 50.65
N VAL A 6 58.59 31.42 50.67
CA VAL A 6 57.67 31.80 49.58
C VAL A 6 56.20 31.70 50.06
N PHE A 7 55.42 32.70 49.64
CA PHE A 7 53.97 32.82 49.64
C PHE A 7 53.36 31.81 48.65
N ASN A 8 52.36 30.99 49.01
CA ASN A 8 51.65 30.20 48.01
C ASN A 8 50.15 30.52 47.96
N ARG A 9 49.77 31.09 46.81
CA ARG A 9 48.41 31.28 46.31
C ARG A 9 47.79 29.92 46.00
N VAL A 10 46.52 29.71 46.32
CA VAL A 10 45.68 28.81 45.52
C VAL A 10 44.34 29.47 45.25
N THR A 11 44.24 29.96 44.01
CA THR A 11 43.07 30.50 43.34
C THR A 11 41.99 29.40 43.24
N ARG A 12 40.76 29.68 43.69
CA ARG A 12 39.60 28.81 43.44
C ARG A 12 39.19 28.90 41.98
N LEU A 13 39.40 27.84 41.21
CA LEU A 13 38.86 27.68 39.86
C LEU A 13 37.48 27.00 39.98
N MET A 14 36.42 27.70 39.60
CA MET A 14 35.06 27.18 39.55
C MET A 14 34.86 26.52 38.18
N LEU A 15 34.76 25.19 38.15
CA LEU A 15 34.53 24.41 36.93
C LEU A 15 33.03 24.35 36.64
N CYS A 16 32.55 25.15 35.69
CA CYS A 16 31.21 24.98 35.13
C CYS A 16 31.20 23.75 34.22
N ILE A 17 30.58 22.66 34.68
CA ILE A 17 30.31 21.47 33.87
C ILE A 17 29.02 21.72 33.09
N THR A 18 29.15 22.09 31.81
CA THR A 18 28.02 22.13 30.88
C THR A 18 27.74 20.70 30.42
N VAL A 19 26.69 20.08 30.97
CA VAL A 19 26.18 18.80 30.48
C VAL A 19 25.44 19.06 29.18
N PHE A 20 26.06 18.80 28.04
CA PHE A 20 25.36 18.71 26.76
C PHE A 20 24.52 17.42 26.77
N PHE A 21 23.23 17.55 27.06
CA PHE A 21 22.25 16.53 26.72
C PHE A 21 22.12 16.50 25.20
N THR A 22 22.93 15.65 24.53
CA THR A 22 22.62 15.25 23.17
C THR A 22 21.38 14.37 23.25
N SER A 23 20.21 14.94 22.93
CA SER A 23 19.04 14.15 22.60
C SER A 23 19.38 13.34 21.36
N VAL A 24 19.76 12.08 21.55
CA VAL A 24 19.77 11.11 20.46
C VAL A 24 18.30 10.85 20.17
N ALA A 25 17.72 11.67 19.29
CA ALA A 25 16.52 11.28 18.61
C ALA A 25 16.90 10.06 17.78
N SER A 26 16.63 8.86 18.31
CA SER A 26 16.60 7.67 17.49
C SER A 26 15.54 7.95 16.44
N ALA A 27 15.97 8.29 15.22
CA ALA A 27 15.08 8.23 14.08
C ALA A 27 14.57 6.79 14.05
N GLN A 28 13.29 6.59 14.39
CA GLN A 28 12.66 5.31 14.15
C GLN A 28 12.88 5.04 12.66
N GLU A 29 13.58 3.94 12.34
CA GLU A 29 13.72 3.51 10.95
C GLU A 29 12.30 3.46 10.36
N LYS A 30 12.05 4.28 9.34
CA LYS A 30 10.78 4.21 8.64
C LYS A 30 10.79 2.87 7.91
N THR A 31 9.82 2.00 8.19
CA THR A 31 9.76 0.67 7.59
C THR A 31 8.29 0.27 7.36
N GLY A 32 8.06 -0.66 6.42
CA GLY A 32 6.75 -1.23 6.16
C GLY A 32 5.80 -0.36 5.33
N GLY A 33 4.80 -1.03 4.76
CA GLY A 33 3.73 -0.42 3.97
C GLY A 33 2.39 -0.45 4.68
N LEU A 34 1.55 0.55 4.43
CA LEU A 34 0.18 0.61 4.94
C LEU A 34 -0.81 0.72 3.79
N ALA A 35 -1.73 -0.25 3.71
CA ALA A 35 -2.97 -0.09 2.96
C ALA A 35 -3.85 0.96 3.65
N LEU A 36 -4.05 2.10 2.98
CA LEU A 36 -4.79 3.26 3.52
C LEU A 36 -6.27 2.94 3.76
N TYR A 37 -6.77 1.81 3.25
CA TYR A 37 -8.10 1.30 3.60
C TYR A 37 -8.23 0.96 5.10
N THR A 38 -7.12 0.62 5.76
CA THR A 38 -7.06 0.37 7.21
C THR A 38 -7.50 1.61 8.01
N VAL A 39 -7.13 2.81 7.55
CA VAL A 39 -7.48 4.11 8.15
C VAL A 39 -8.52 4.87 7.32
N ARG A 40 -9.36 4.17 6.56
CA ARG A 40 -10.31 4.75 5.59
C ARG A 40 -11.25 5.80 6.18
N GLU A 41 -11.66 5.65 7.44
CA GLU A 41 -12.59 6.61 8.06
C GLU A 41 -11.92 7.96 8.31
N ASP A 42 -10.63 7.97 8.65
CA ASP A 42 -9.86 9.20 8.83
C ASP A 42 -9.43 9.78 7.48
N MET A 43 -9.05 8.93 6.52
CA MET A 43 -8.80 9.34 5.14
C MET A 43 -10.02 10.01 4.49
N ARG A 44 -11.25 9.59 4.82
CA ARG A 44 -12.48 10.24 4.35
C ARG A 44 -12.70 11.63 4.95
N LYS A 45 -12.26 11.85 6.19
CA LYS A 45 -12.45 13.11 6.92
C LYS A 45 -11.39 14.14 6.57
N ASN A 46 -10.12 13.75 6.65
CA ASN A 46 -8.99 14.64 6.42
C ASN A 46 -7.78 13.83 5.88
N PRO A 47 -7.67 13.65 4.56
CA PRO A 47 -6.59 12.87 3.95
C PRO A 47 -5.19 13.38 4.32
N VAL A 48 -4.99 14.70 4.30
CA VAL A 48 -3.67 15.33 4.52
C VAL A 48 -3.18 15.05 5.95
N GLU A 49 -4.01 15.39 6.94
CA GLU A 49 -3.68 15.14 8.35
C GLU A 49 -3.51 13.63 8.64
N THR A 50 -4.29 12.78 7.97
CA THR A 50 -4.17 11.32 8.13
C THR A 50 -2.84 10.82 7.58
N LEU A 51 -2.42 11.28 6.39
CA LEU A 51 -1.12 10.92 5.81
C LEU A 51 0.04 11.42 6.67
N GLU A 52 -0.05 12.62 7.25
CA GLU A 52 0.93 13.12 8.23
C GLU A 52 1.08 12.16 9.41
N LYS A 53 -0.04 11.69 9.98
CA LYS A 53 -0.04 10.71 11.07
C LYS A 53 0.52 9.36 10.64
N VAL A 54 0.19 8.89 9.43
CA VAL A 54 0.76 7.66 8.86
C VAL A 54 2.29 7.76 8.78
N ALA A 55 2.81 8.87 8.27
CA ALA A 55 4.25 9.13 8.19
C ALA A 55 4.90 9.24 9.58
N GLN A 56 4.27 9.94 10.52
CA GLN A 56 4.74 10.08 11.91
C GLN A 56 4.75 8.74 12.67
N THR A 57 3.84 7.82 12.33
CA THR A 57 3.79 6.47 12.92
C THR A 57 4.96 5.59 12.45
N GLY A 58 5.64 5.98 11.36
CA GLY A 58 6.86 5.31 10.88
C GLY A 58 6.69 4.49 9.60
N TYR A 59 5.53 4.53 8.94
CA TYR A 59 5.36 3.88 7.65
C TYR A 59 6.18 4.59 6.56
N SER A 60 6.74 3.80 5.64
CA SER A 60 7.49 4.31 4.47
C SER A 60 6.69 4.24 3.18
N TYR A 61 5.85 3.22 3.06
CA TYR A 61 5.13 2.90 1.83
C TYR A 61 3.64 2.98 2.06
N ILE A 62 2.89 3.34 1.02
CA ILE A 62 1.43 3.31 1.07
C ILE A 62 0.87 2.52 -0.11
N GLU A 63 -0.28 1.91 0.17
CA GLU A 63 -1.21 1.45 -0.84
C GLU A 63 -2.50 2.27 -0.76
N ALA A 64 -2.89 2.92 -1.85
CA ALA A 64 -4.12 3.71 -1.88
C ALA A 64 -5.34 2.86 -2.27
N ALA A 65 -6.48 3.13 -1.65
CA ALA A 65 -7.77 2.49 -1.97
C ALA A 65 -8.90 3.52 -2.19
N GLY A 66 -8.54 4.79 -2.38
CA GLY A 66 -9.48 5.90 -2.50
C GLY A 66 -9.32 6.67 -3.80
N TYR A 67 -9.69 6.06 -4.92
CA TYR A 67 -9.75 6.72 -6.23
C TYR A 67 -11.21 6.95 -6.65
N GLN A 68 -11.57 8.19 -6.95
CA GLN A 68 -12.92 8.53 -7.41
C GLN A 68 -12.89 9.80 -8.27
N LYS A 69 -13.55 9.76 -9.43
CA LYS A 69 -13.67 10.91 -10.36
C LYS A 69 -12.30 11.53 -10.73
N GLY A 70 -11.33 10.70 -11.07
CA GLY A 70 -10.00 11.16 -11.49
C GLY A 70 -9.12 11.70 -10.36
N LYS A 71 -9.40 11.32 -9.11
CA LYS A 71 -8.75 11.90 -7.93
C LYS A 71 -8.48 10.84 -6.86
N PHE A 72 -7.31 10.95 -6.22
CA PHE A 72 -6.94 10.18 -5.03
C PHE A 72 -7.30 10.98 -3.78
N TYR A 73 -8.27 10.49 -2.99
CA TYR A 73 -8.73 11.15 -1.77
C TYR A 73 -9.08 12.64 -1.98
N GLY A 74 -9.68 12.98 -3.13
CA GLY A 74 -10.06 14.35 -3.48
C GLY A 74 -8.94 15.22 -4.08
N MET A 75 -7.72 14.71 -4.18
CA MET A 75 -6.57 15.37 -4.79
C MET A 75 -6.37 14.88 -6.23
N ALA A 76 -5.96 15.79 -7.12
CA ALA A 76 -5.50 15.39 -8.45
C ALA A 76 -4.26 14.47 -8.31
N PRO A 77 -4.03 13.51 -9.22
CA PRO A 77 -2.97 12.51 -9.07
C PRO A 77 -1.58 13.08 -8.77
N SER A 78 -1.13 14.07 -9.54
CA SER A 78 0.16 14.73 -9.31
C SER A 78 0.23 15.47 -7.98
N ALA A 79 -0.87 16.10 -7.55
CA ALA A 79 -0.96 16.77 -6.26
C ALA A 79 -0.90 15.77 -5.09
N PHE A 80 -1.52 14.59 -5.26
CA PHE A 80 -1.43 13.51 -4.28
C PHE A 80 0.00 12.99 -4.17
N ASN A 81 0.68 12.75 -5.29
CA ASN A 81 2.10 12.35 -5.28
C ASN A 81 2.98 13.39 -4.57
N SER A 82 2.84 14.66 -4.91
CA SER A 82 3.59 15.73 -4.24
C SER A 82 3.30 15.82 -2.74
N GLU A 83 2.09 15.47 -2.29
CA GLU A 83 1.78 15.41 -0.86
C GLU A 83 2.50 14.26 -0.17
N LEU A 84 2.51 13.07 -0.78
CA LEU A 84 3.27 11.92 -0.27
C LEU A 84 4.78 12.22 -0.21
N GLU A 85 5.34 12.85 -1.25
CA GLU A 85 6.75 13.25 -1.32
C GLU A 85 7.16 14.17 -0.16
N LYS A 86 6.34 15.18 0.19
CA LYS A 86 6.61 16.07 1.35
C LYS A 86 6.70 15.30 2.67
N LEU A 87 5.91 14.24 2.81
CA LEU A 87 5.85 13.42 4.02
C LEU A 87 6.91 12.30 4.02
N GLY A 88 7.60 12.12 2.89
CA GLY A 88 8.51 11.01 2.68
C GLY A 88 7.80 9.66 2.70
N LEU A 89 6.56 9.62 2.20
CA LEU A 89 5.81 8.41 1.93
C LEU A 89 5.96 8.04 0.45
N GLN A 90 6.22 6.77 0.17
CA GLN A 90 6.36 6.27 -1.19
C GLN A 90 5.07 5.58 -1.65
N PRO A 91 4.42 6.05 -2.73
CA PRO A 91 3.30 5.33 -3.35
C PRO A 91 3.80 4.06 -4.04
N ILE A 92 3.41 2.88 -3.54
CA ILE A 92 3.82 1.60 -4.14
C ILE A 92 2.71 1.04 -5.02
N SER A 93 1.51 0.88 -4.47
CA SER A 93 0.38 0.23 -5.14
C SER A 93 -0.93 0.99 -4.92
N THR A 94 -1.95 0.67 -5.73
CA THR A 94 -3.29 1.18 -5.49
C THR A 94 -4.38 0.22 -5.95
N HIS A 95 -5.39 0.04 -5.11
CA HIS A 95 -6.61 -0.71 -5.39
C HIS A 95 -7.53 0.07 -6.35
N GLN A 96 -7.88 -0.56 -7.47
CA GLN A 96 -8.67 -0.01 -8.56
C GLN A 96 -9.91 -0.86 -8.86
N GLY A 97 -10.71 -1.13 -7.82
CA GLY A 97 -11.91 -1.97 -7.93
C GLY A 97 -13.04 -1.40 -8.80
N SER A 98 -12.98 -0.11 -9.17
CA SER A 98 -13.94 0.52 -10.08
C SER A 98 -13.48 0.55 -11.55
N VAL A 99 -12.38 -0.14 -11.88
CA VAL A 99 -11.88 -0.21 -13.25
C VAL A 99 -12.90 -0.88 -14.17
N THR A 100 -13.04 -0.33 -15.38
CA THR A 100 -13.77 -0.90 -16.51
C THR A 100 -12.88 -0.79 -17.74
N LEU A 101 -13.17 -1.56 -18.80
CA LEU A 101 -12.41 -1.44 -20.06
C LEU A 101 -12.54 -0.03 -20.68
N GLU A 102 -13.64 0.67 -20.42
CA GLU A 102 -13.88 2.03 -20.91
C GLU A 102 -13.05 3.09 -20.18
N ASN A 103 -12.79 2.90 -18.88
CA ASN A 103 -12.06 3.87 -18.05
C ASN A 103 -10.60 3.47 -17.79
N ALA A 104 -10.17 2.28 -18.22
CA ALA A 104 -8.84 1.75 -17.92
C ALA A 104 -7.72 2.72 -18.31
N ASP A 105 -7.75 3.26 -19.53
CA ASP A 105 -6.67 4.11 -20.04
C ASP A 105 -6.53 5.42 -19.25
N SER A 106 -7.64 6.03 -18.84
CA SER A 106 -7.61 7.25 -18.02
C SER A 106 -7.19 6.96 -16.58
N MET A 107 -7.67 5.86 -16.01
CA MET A 107 -7.29 5.41 -14.67
C MET A 107 -5.81 5.05 -14.59
N ILE A 108 -5.26 4.35 -15.59
CA ILE A 108 -3.84 4.02 -15.71
C ILE A 108 -2.99 5.30 -15.77
N ALA A 109 -3.39 6.29 -16.57
CA ALA A 109 -2.69 7.58 -16.63
C ALA A 109 -2.68 8.29 -15.27
N ASP A 110 -3.80 8.27 -14.55
CA ASP A 110 -3.89 8.85 -13.21
C ASP A 110 -3.03 8.08 -12.19
N VAL A 111 -3.06 6.75 -12.20
CA VAL A 111 -2.24 5.90 -11.32
C VAL A 111 -0.76 6.21 -11.52
N LYS A 112 -0.31 6.32 -12.78
CA LYS A 112 1.06 6.70 -13.13
C LYS A 112 1.41 8.11 -12.67
N ALA A 113 0.51 9.07 -12.86
CA ALA A 113 0.71 10.46 -12.43
C ALA A 113 0.73 10.61 -10.89
N ALA A 114 0.10 9.69 -10.17
CA ALA A 114 0.18 9.58 -8.71
C ALA A 114 1.44 8.86 -8.20
N GLY A 115 2.33 8.40 -9.11
CA GLY A 115 3.62 7.81 -8.76
C GLY A 115 3.57 6.32 -8.39
N PHE A 116 2.43 5.65 -8.56
CA PHE A 116 2.31 4.23 -8.26
C PHE A 116 2.99 3.36 -9.30
N LYS A 117 3.53 2.22 -8.85
CA LYS A 117 4.09 1.16 -9.70
C LYS A 117 3.04 0.09 -10.01
N TYR A 118 2.26 -0.30 -9.01
CA TYR A 118 1.33 -1.42 -9.08
C TYR A 118 -0.11 -0.96 -9.21
N PHE A 119 -0.78 -1.44 -10.26
CA PHE A 119 -2.22 -1.31 -10.46
C PHE A 119 -2.90 -2.57 -9.93
N VAL A 120 -3.57 -2.48 -8.77
CA VAL A 120 -4.14 -3.66 -8.12
C VAL A 120 -5.62 -3.74 -8.43
N VAL A 121 -6.09 -4.85 -8.99
CA VAL A 121 -7.51 -5.20 -9.08
C VAL A 121 -7.88 -5.95 -7.79
N PRO A 122 -8.60 -5.32 -6.85
CA PRO A 122 -8.78 -5.85 -5.51
C PRO A 122 -9.92 -6.84 -5.37
N VAL A 123 -10.82 -6.87 -6.34
CA VAL A 123 -11.99 -7.75 -6.42
C VAL A 123 -12.33 -7.93 -7.89
N PRO A 124 -13.09 -8.97 -8.29
CA PRO A 124 -13.60 -9.09 -9.65
C PRO A 124 -14.32 -7.79 -10.09
N PRO A 125 -13.81 -7.08 -11.12
CA PRO A 125 -14.29 -5.74 -11.46
C PRO A 125 -15.60 -5.81 -12.25
N MET A 126 -16.05 -4.67 -12.81
CA MET A 126 -17.18 -4.61 -13.74
C MET A 126 -18.49 -5.23 -13.23
N GLY A 127 -18.71 -5.20 -11.90
CA GLY A 127 -19.93 -5.69 -11.27
C GLY A 127 -19.96 -7.20 -11.00
N MET A 128 -18.87 -7.91 -11.32
CA MET A 128 -18.74 -9.34 -11.04
C MET A 128 -18.72 -9.60 -9.52
N PHE A 129 -17.99 -8.80 -8.74
CA PHE A 129 -17.90 -9.00 -7.30
C PHE A 129 -19.26 -8.94 -6.58
N LYS A 130 -19.48 -9.89 -5.67
CA LYS A 130 -20.66 -9.98 -4.80
C LYS A 130 -20.25 -10.02 -3.34
N TYR A 131 -21.01 -9.32 -2.51
CA TYR A 131 -20.90 -9.40 -1.07
C TYR A 131 -22.28 -9.55 -0.43
N ASN A 132 -22.51 -10.67 0.24
CA ASN A 132 -23.72 -10.91 1.00
C ASN A 132 -23.51 -10.45 2.45
N ARG A 133 -24.19 -9.35 2.83
CA ARG A 133 -24.04 -8.73 4.16
C ARG A 133 -24.64 -9.56 5.31
N GLU A 134 -25.60 -10.43 5.04
CA GLU A 134 -26.25 -11.25 6.07
C GLU A 134 -25.35 -12.43 6.48
N THR A 135 -24.65 -13.00 5.50
CA THR A 135 -23.77 -14.15 5.70
C THR A 135 -22.29 -13.79 5.80
N ASN A 136 -21.94 -12.53 5.53
CA ASN A 136 -20.56 -12.04 5.37
C ASN A 136 -19.74 -12.87 4.36
N LYS A 137 -20.39 -13.31 3.27
CA LYS A 137 -19.75 -14.08 2.21
C LYS A 137 -19.46 -13.21 1.00
N MET A 138 -18.27 -13.38 0.44
CA MET A 138 -17.88 -12.83 -0.84
C MET A 138 -18.02 -13.89 -1.93
N GLY A 139 -18.06 -13.44 -3.18
CA GLY A 139 -18.13 -14.29 -4.35
C GLY A 139 -18.08 -13.45 -5.62
N MET A 140 -18.35 -14.09 -6.76
CA MET A 140 -18.51 -13.39 -8.03
C MET A 140 -19.69 -13.92 -8.84
N GLU A 141 -20.19 -13.07 -9.73
CA GLU A 141 -21.00 -13.45 -10.89
C GLU A 141 -20.09 -13.55 -12.13
N GLY A 142 -20.52 -14.36 -13.10
CA GLY A 142 -19.70 -14.70 -14.27
C GLY A 142 -18.78 -15.88 -13.99
N THR A 143 -17.97 -16.23 -14.98
CA THR A 143 -17.00 -17.34 -14.87
C THR A 143 -15.62 -16.83 -14.51
N VAL A 144 -14.76 -17.72 -14.00
CA VAL A 144 -13.33 -17.39 -13.78
C VAL A 144 -12.61 -17.10 -15.11
N GLY A 145 -13.06 -17.68 -16.22
CA GLY A 145 -12.56 -17.37 -17.57
C GLY A 145 -12.86 -15.92 -17.97
N ASP A 146 -14.06 -15.42 -17.70
CA ASP A 146 -14.41 -14.01 -17.95
C ASP A 146 -13.50 -13.07 -17.14
N LEU A 147 -13.22 -13.42 -15.88
CA LEU A 147 -12.29 -12.67 -15.04
C LEU A 147 -10.87 -12.70 -15.61
N ALA A 148 -10.40 -13.86 -16.07
CA ALA A 148 -9.07 -13.99 -16.67
C ALA A 148 -8.92 -13.11 -17.91
N ASP A 149 -9.88 -13.14 -18.84
CA ASP A 149 -9.87 -12.31 -20.06
C ASP A 149 -9.85 -10.81 -19.74
N ILE A 150 -10.58 -10.41 -18.70
CA ILE A 150 -10.59 -9.03 -18.19
C ILE A 150 -9.21 -8.65 -17.64
N LEU A 151 -8.65 -9.48 -16.75
CA LEU A 151 -7.36 -9.22 -16.11
C LEU A 151 -6.24 -9.14 -17.14
N GLU A 152 -6.23 -10.06 -18.11
CA GLU A 152 -5.27 -10.11 -19.22
C GLU A 152 -5.33 -8.84 -20.09
N THR A 153 -6.55 -8.38 -20.41
CA THR A 153 -6.76 -7.14 -21.17
C THR A 153 -6.24 -5.91 -20.40
N LEU A 154 -6.57 -5.81 -19.11
CA LEU A 154 -6.09 -4.74 -18.24
C LEU A 154 -4.57 -4.81 -18.02
N GLY A 155 -4.03 -6.02 -17.91
CA GLY A 155 -2.61 -6.30 -17.69
C GLY A 155 -1.77 -5.80 -18.85
N LYS A 156 -2.16 -6.12 -20.09
CA LYS A 156 -1.51 -5.60 -21.31
C LYS A 156 -1.51 -4.07 -21.36
N LYS A 157 -2.64 -3.44 -21.05
CA LYS A 157 -2.72 -1.97 -20.98
C LYS A 157 -1.81 -1.37 -19.91
N CYS A 158 -1.76 -1.99 -18.72
CA CYS A 158 -0.86 -1.57 -17.65
C CYS A 158 0.61 -1.72 -18.08
N HIS A 159 0.97 -2.86 -18.66
CA HIS A 159 2.32 -3.17 -19.14
C HIS A 159 2.78 -2.15 -20.19
N GLU A 160 1.95 -1.85 -21.20
CA GLU A 160 2.24 -0.83 -22.22
C GLU A 160 2.47 0.57 -21.61
N ALA A 161 1.79 0.89 -20.50
CA ALA A 161 1.96 2.13 -19.77
C ALA A 161 3.13 2.13 -18.78
N GLY A 162 3.81 1.00 -18.58
CA GLY A 162 4.89 0.82 -17.62
C GLY A 162 4.44 0.61 -16.17
N LEU A 163 3.22 0.11 -15.95
CA LEU A 163 2.70 -0.34 -14.67
C LEU A 163 2.64 -1.88 -14.62
N GLU A 164 2.67 -2.43 -13.41
CA GLU A 164 2.49 -3.87 -13.18
C GLU A 164 1.07 -4.11 -12.62
N LEU A 165 0.26 -4.93 -13.29
CA LEU A 165 -1.06 -5.29 -12.78
C LEU A 165 -0.96 -6.45 -11.79
N LEU A 166 -1.56 -6.26 -10.61
CA LEU A 166 -1.71 -7.31 -9.61
C LEU A 166 -3.20 -7.63 -9.38
N TYR A 167 -3.54 -8.90 -9.18
CA TYR A 167 -4.83 -9.31 -8.63
C TYR A 167 -4.69 -9.64 -7.13
N HIS A 168 -5.56 -9.07 -6.30
CA HIS A 168 -5.57 -9.32 -4.85
C HIS A 168 -6.71 -10.26 -4.49
N ASN A 169 -6.38 -11.36 -3.82
CA ASN A 169 -7.34 -12.41 -3.49
C ASN A 169 -8.15 -12.11 -2.21
N HIS A 170 -9.31 -12.77 -2.10
CA HIS A 170 -10.06 -12.94 -0.87
C HIS A 170 -10.17 -14.45 -0.54
N ASP A 171 -11.18 -14.86 0.25
CA ASP A 171 -11.38 -16.25 0.64
C ASP A 171 -12.02 -17.10 -0.48
N PHE A 172 -13.00 -16.54 -1.18
CA PHE A 172 -13.80 -17.29 -2.14
C PHE A 172 -12.99 -17.77 -3.34
N GLU A 173 -11.89 -17.10 -3.70
CA GLU A 173 -11.00 -17.51 -4.79
C GLU A 173 -10.25 -18.82 -4.50
N PHE A 174 -10.15 -19.23 -3.24
CA PHE A 174 -9.55 -20.49 -2.80
C PHE A 174 -10.58 -21.59 -2.54
N MET A 175 -11.87 -21.32 -2.81
CA MET A 175 -12.95 -22.29 -2.62
C MET A 175 -13.45 -22.77 -3.99
N PRO A 176 -13.78 -24.06 -4.14
CA PRO A 176 -14.37 -24.55 -5.37
C PRO A 176 -15.71 -23.86 -5.64
N ASP A 177 -15.92 -23.43 -6.88
CA ASP A 177 -17.20 -22.93 -7.36
C ASP A 177 -18.22 -24.06 -7.59
N GLU A 178 -19.36 -23.74 -8.20
CA GLU A 178 -20.43 -24.71 -8.44
C GLU A 178 -20.01 -25.84 -9.40
N ASP A 179 -19.01 -25.60 -10.25
CA ASP A 179 -18.45 -26.56 -11.20
C ASP A 179 -17.21 -27.29 -10.63
N GLY A 180 -16.82 -26.97 -9.40
CA GLY A 180 -15.68 -27.55 -8.70
C GLY A 180 -14.33 -26.91 -9.03
N VAL A 181 -14.31 -25.80 -9.77
CA VAL A 181 -13.09 -25.06 -10.11
C VAL A 181 -12.69 -24.18 -8.94
N VAL A 182 -11.41 -24.23 -8.56
CA VAL A 182 -10.84 -23.28 -7.59
C VAL A 182 -10.36 -22.05 -8.37
N PRO A 183 -10.99 -20.87 -8.22
CA PRO A 183 -10.70 -19.74 -9.11
C PRO A 183 -9.23 -19.31 -9.13
N ILE A 184 -8.54 -19.29 -7.98
CA ILE A 184 -7.14 -18.88 -7.93
C ILE A 184 -6.23 -19.84 -8.71
N ASP A 185 -6.49 -21.15 -8.67
CA ASP A 185 -5.73 -22.16 -9.42
C ASP A 185 -5.90 -21.94 -10.92
N TYR A 186 -7.15 -21.72 -11.36
CA TYR A 186 -7.44 -21.39 -12.75
C TYR A 186 -6.70 -20.12 -13.20
N LEU A 187 -6.75 -19.05 -12.41
CA LEU A 187 -6.07 -17.79 -12.75
C LEU A 187 -4.55 -17.97 -12.84
N LEU A 188 -3.94 -18.71 -11.91
CA LEU A 188 -2.50 -19.00 -11.91
C LEU A 188 -2.07 -19.84 -13.14
N GLU A 189 -2.93 -20.74 -13.61
CA GLU A 189 -2.64 -21.60 -14.76
C GLU A 189 -2.88 -20.92 -16.13
N ASN A 190 -3.75 -19.92 -16.19
CA ASN A 190 -4.25 -19.38 -17.47
C ASN A 190 -3.86 -17.93 -17.76
N LEU A 191 -3.29 -17.21 -16.79
CA LEU A 191 -2.80 -15.84 -17.00
C LEU A 191 -1.32 -15.81 -17.37
N ASP A 192 -0.94 -14.88 -18.24
CA ASP A 192 0.47 -14.67 -18.58
C ASP A 192 1.17 -13.85 -17.48
N PRO A 193 2.22 -14.38 -16.81
CA PRO A 193 2.93 -13.67 -15.75
C PRO A 193 3.66 -12.41 -16.24
N GLU A 194 3.81 -12.20 -17.55
CA GLU A 194 4.30 -10.93 -18.12
C GLU A 194 3.30 -9.78 -17.90
N TYR A 195 1.99 -10.08 -17.89
CA TYR A 195 0.93 -9.08 -17.88
C TYR A 195 0.16 -9.02 -16.56
N VAL A 196 0.01 -10.16 -15.87
CA VAL A 196 -0.77 -10.24 -14.63
C VAL A 196 0.01 -11.01 -13.58
N ASN A 197 0.15 -10.43 -12.39
CA ASN A 197 0.71 -11.08 -11.23
C ASN A 197 -0.25 -10.96 -10.03
N PHE A 198 0.14 -11.41 -8.84
CA PHE A 198 -0.75 -11.51 -7.70
C PHE A 198 -0.22 -10.76 -6.48
N GLN A 199 -1.13 -10.12 -5.75
CA GLN A 199 -0.90 -9.61 -4.41
C GLN A 199 -1.59 -10.53 -3.41
N MET A 200 -0.85 -11.50 -2.87
CA MET A 200 -1.42 -12.49 -1.96
C MET A 200 -1.79 -11.87 -0.61
N ASP A 201 -3.07 -11.96 -0.23
CA ASP A 201 -3.53 -11.66 1.12
C ASP A 201 -3.56 -12.91 1.98
N LEU A 202 -2.56 -13.02 2.87
CA LEU A 202 -2.35 -14.16 3.75
C LEU A 202 -3.53 -14.43 4.70
N PHE A 203 -4.23 -13.39 5.14
CA PHE A 203 -5.38 -13.58 6.03
C PHE A 203 -6.50 -14.29 5.29
N TRP A 204 -6.78 -13.88 4.05
CA TRP A 204 -7.84 -14.47 3.26
C TRP A 204 -7.54 -15.89 2.79
N VAL A 205 -6.29 -16.19 2.41
CA VAL A 205 -5.84 -17.57 2.12
C VAL A 205 -6.09 -18.47 3.35
N THR A 206 -5.63 -18.02 4.52
CA THR A 206 -5.80 -18.78 5.77
C THR A 206 -7.27 -18.94 6.15
N LYS A 207 -8.09 -17.90 5.93
CA LYS A 207 -9.54 -17.94 6.20
C LYS A 207 -10.25 -18.97 5.32
N ALA A 208 -9.81 -19.16 4.08
CA ALA A 208 -10.34 -20.20 3.20
C ALA A 208 -9.94 -21.62 3.62
N GLY A 209 -9.00 -21.76 4.56
CA GLY A 209 -8.43 -23.05 4.97
C GLY A 209 -7.32 -23.55 4.04
N ALA A 210 -6.86 -22.72 3.11
CA ALA A 210 -5.71 -23.00 2.26
C ALA A 210 -4.38 -22.70 2.98
N ASP A 211 -3.30 -23.35 2.55
CA ASP A 211 -1.95 -23.11 3.07
C ASP A 211 -1.25 -22.05 2.21
N PRO A 212 -0.98 -20.84 2.73
CA PRO A 212 -0.29 -19.80 1.97
C PRO A 212 1.16 -20.15 1.61
N LEU A 213 1.77 -21.18 2.20
CA LEU A 213 3.10 -21.65 1.80
C LEU A 213 3.06 -22.61 0.61
N ALA A 214 1.89 -23.16 0.29
CA ALA A 214 1.70 -24.05 -0.85
C ALA A 214 1.49 -23.28 -2.17
N TYR A 215 1.13 -22.00 -2.08
CA TYR A 215 0.98 -21.05 -3.19
C TYR A 215 2.21 -20.14 -3.29
#